data_AF-A0A531K137-F1
#
_entry.id   AF-A0A531K137-F1
#
_cell.length_a   1.000
_cell.length_b   1.000
_cell.length_c   1.000
_cell.angle_alpha   90.00
_cell.angle_beta   90.00
_cell.angle_gamma   90.00
#
_symmetry.space_group_name_H-M   'P 1'
#
loop_
_entity.id
_entity.type
_entity.pdbx_description
1 polymer ?
#
loop_
_entity_poly.entity_id
_entity_poly.type
_entity_poly.pdbx_seq_one_letter_code
_entity_poly.pdbx_strand_id
1 'polypeptide(L)'
;YDIHASNGILFNHESPMRGETFVTRKITRAAAAISLGLQDRLYLGNLSAERDWGHARDYVEGMWRILQHEVPDDYVLATGVKNSVRRFVELAFSEVGIEIEWVGSGIDEKGVDAKSGAVLIEVDPRYF
;
A
#
# COMPACT_ATOMS: atom_id res chain seq x y z
N TYR A 1 37.25 -10.72 -14.17
CA TYR A 1 35.99 -11.48 -14.23
C TYR A 1 34.99 -10.63 -14.96
N ASP A 2 34.43 -11.14 -16.07
CA ASP A 2 33.41 -10.46 -16.89
C ASP A 2 32.03 -11.03 -16.54
N ILE A 3 31.57 -10.76 -15.33
CA ILE A 3 30.27 -11.26 -14.86
C ILE A 3 29.17 -10.35 -15.41
N HIS A 4 28.17 -10.96 -16.05
CA HIS A 4 26.95 -10.26 -16.46
C HIS A 4 26.04 -10.03 -15.24
N ALA A 5 26.21 -8.88 -14.58
CA ALA A 5 25.49 -8.51 -13.36
C ALA A 5 24.73 -7.19 -13.52
N SER A 6 23.45 -7.18 -13.14
CA SER A 6 22.54 -6.04 -13.28
C SER A 6 21.84 -5.73 -11.96
N ASN A 7 21.56 -4.45 -11.68
CA ASN A 7 20.74 -4.06 -10.53
C ASN A 7 19.32 -3.69 -10.98
N GLY A 8 18.33 -4.34 -10.37
CA GLY A 8 16.95 -3.88 -10.43
C GLY A 8 16.68 -2.91 -9.28
N ILE A 9 16.45 -1.63 -9.60
CA ILE A 9 16.03 -0.60 -8.64
C ILE A 9 14.50 -0.57 -8.61
N LEU A 10 13.93 -1.49 -7.83
CA LEU A 10 12.49 -1.74 -7.80
C LEU A 10 11.78 -0.88 -6.76
N PHE A 11 10.82 -0.09 -7.22
CA PHE A 11 9.90 0.65 -6.35
C PHE A 11 8.92 -0.30 -5.64
N ASN A 12 8.06 0.24 -4.77
CA ASN A 12 7.15 -0.59 -4.00
C ASN A 12 6.26 -1.44 -4.93
N HIS A 13 6.16 -2.72 -4.61
CA HIS A 13 5.35 -3.67 -5.35
C HIS A 13 4.68 -4.64 -4.39
N GLU A 14 3.40 -4.86 -4.63
CA GLU A 14 2.48 -5.45 -3.68
C GLU A 14 1.80 -6.69 -4.29
N SER A 15 1.25 -7.56 -3.45
CA SER A 15 0.48 -8.72 -3.88
C SER A 15 -0.32 -9.30 -2.71
N PRO A 16 -1.23 -10.26 -2.95
CA PRO A 16 -1.85 -11.06 -1.89
C PRO A 16 -0.84 -11.89 -1.05
N MET A 17 0.44 -11.94 -1.43
CA MET A 17 1.51 -12.59 -0.66
C MET A 17 2.36 -11.59 0.14
N ARG A 18 2.07 -10.28 0.06
CA ARG A 18 2.81 -9.26 0.82
C ARG A 18 2.73 -9.52 2.31
N GLY A 19 3.86 -9.36 3.02
CA GLY A 19 3.91 -9.50 4.47
C GLY A 19 2.96 -8.55 5.20
N GLU A 20 2.38 -9.00 6.31
CA GLU A 20 1.28 -8.30 6.99
C GLU A 20 1.68 -7.00 7.69
N THR A 21 2.99 -6.81 7.92
CA THR A 21 3.55 -5.59 8.52
C THR A 21 3.61 -4.42 7.54
N PHE A 22 3.51 -4.67 6.23
CA PHE A 22 3.49 -3.61 5.22
C PHE A 22 2.13 -2.93 5.17
N VAL A 23 2.13 -1.60 5.01
CA VAL A 23 0.93 -0.74 5.11
C VAL A 23 -0.22 -1.20 4.22
N THR A 24 0.06 -1.60 2.98
CA THR A 24 -0.93 -2.07 2.00
C THR A 24 -1.64 -3.35 2.47
N ARG A 25 -0.87 -4.32 3.00
CA ARG A 25 -1.44 -5.56 3.52
C ARG A 25 -2.14 -5.36 4.86
N LYS A 26 -1.61 -4.50 5.72
CA LYS A 26 -2.25 -4.08 6.96
C LYS A 26 -3.64 -3.48 6.69
N ILE A 27 -3.74 -2.58 5.72
CA ILE A 27 -5.00 -1.93 5.32
C ILE A 27 -6.00 -2.94 4.76
N THR A 28 -5.61 -3.75 3.76
CA THR A 28 -6.54 -4.70 3.13
C THR A 28 -7.05 -5.77 4.09
N ARG A 29 -6.18 -6.26 4.99
CA ARG A 29 -6.60 -7.20 6.05
C ARG A 29 -7.57 -6.54 7.03
N ALA A 30 -7.31 -5.30 7.43
CA ALA A 30 -8.19 -4.58 8.35
C ALA A 30 -9.55 -4.26 7.71
N ALA A 31 -9.58 -3.83 6.45
CA ALA A 31 -10.83 -3.59 5.73
C ALA A 31 -11.72 -4.84 5.72
N ALA A 32 -11.14 -6.01 5.41
CA ALA A 32 -11.84 -7.28 5.45
C ALA A 32 -12.26 -7.70 6.88
N ALA A 33 -11.39 -7.51 7.88
CA ALA A 33 -11.71 -7.88 9.25
C ALA A 33 -12.82 -6.99 9.84
N ILE A 34 -12.78 -5.68 9.57
CA ILE A 34 -13.78 -4.71 10.01
C ILE A 34 -15.13 -4.99 9.35
N SER A 35 -15.17 -5.27 8.05
CA SER A 35 -16.44 -5.60 7.37
C SER A 35 -17.10 -6.88 7.89
N LEU A 36 -16.30 -7.79 8.46
CA LEU A 36 -16.76 -9.01 9.11
C LEU A 36 -17.01 -8.86 10.63
N GLY A 37 -16.81 -7.66 11.20
CA GLY A 37 -16.96 -7.41 12.64
C GLY A 37 -15.91 -8.12 13.52
N LEU A 38 -14.77 -8.49 12.95
CA LEU A 38 -13.66 -9.17 13.65
C LEU A 38 -12.61 -8.20 14.20
N GLN A 39 -12.68 -6.93 13.79
CA GLN A 39 -11.79 -5.86 14.20
C GLN A 39 -12.58 -4.55 14.24
N ASP A 40 -12.38 -3.73 15.27
CA ASP A 40 -13.13 -2.47 15.40
C ASP A 40 -12.47 -1.31 14.67
N ARG A 41 -11.12 -1.26 14.69
CA ARG A 41 -10.34 -0.09 14.24
C ARG A 41 -9.03 -0.46 13.58
N LEU A 42 -8.60 0.35 12.63
CA LEU A 42 -7.29 0.33 11.99
C LEU A 42 -6.47 1.55 12.44
N TYR A 43 -5.28 1.30 12.97
CA TYR A 43 -4.33 2.35 13.35
C TYR A 43 -3.26 2.53 12.26
N LEU A 44 -3.07 3.76 11.79
CA LEU A 44 -2.08 4.11 10.76
C LEU A 44 -1.20 5.29 11.21
N GLY A 45 -0.07 5.48 10.54
CA GLY A 45 0.77 6.67 10.71
C GLY A 45 0.37 7.78 9.73
N ASN A 46 1.35 8.31 9.01
CA ASN A 46 1.14 9.39 8.04
C ASN A 46 0.29 8.97 6.82
N LEU A 47 -0.96 9.44 6.79
CA LEU A 47 -1.91 9.20 5.69
C LEU A 47 -1.56 9.92 4.38
N SER A 48 -0.81 11.01 4.48
CA SER A 48 -0.34 11.81 3.32
C SER A 48 0.93 11.25 2.69
N ALA A 49 1.50 10.18 3.24
CA ALA A 49 2.66 9.52 2.63
C ALA A 49 2.28 8.96 1.26
N GLU A 50 3.01 9.38 0.22
CA GLU A 50 2.79 8.92 -1.15
C GLU A 50 3.81 7.86 -1.55
N ARG A 51 3.34 6.84 -2.29
CA ARG A 51 4.20 5.78 -2.83
C ARG A 51 3.76 5.42 -4.25
N ASP A 52 4.73 4.96 -5.03
CA ASP A 52 4.48 4.29 -6.30
C ASP A 52 4.34 2.78 -6.00
N TRP A 53 3.13 2.24 -6.17
CA TRP A 53 2.82 0.84 -5.90
C TRP A 53 2.44 0.12 -7.19
N GLY A 54 3.29 -0.82 -7.62
CA GLY A 54 2.97 -1.78 -8.68
C GLY A 54 2.55 -3.14 -8.15
N HIS A 55 2.27 -4.08 -9.05
CA HIS A 55 1.99 -5.47 -8.69
C HIS A 55 3.27 -6.32 -8.77
N ALA A 56 3.55 -7.12 -7.75
CA ALA A 56 4.79 -7.90 -7.65
C ALA A 56 5.03 -8.86 -8.82
N ARG A 57 3.96 -9.37 -9.44
CA ARG A 57 4.04 -10.22 -10.65
C ARG A 57 4.74 -9.52 -11.81
N ASP A 58 4.43 -8.25 -12.05
CA ASP A 58 4.99 -7.50 -13.18
C ASP A 58 6.47 -7.19 -12.92
N TYR A 59 6.82 -7.00 -11.64
CA TYR A 59 8.17 -6.69 -11.21
C TYR A 59 9.09 -7.90 -11.34
N VAL A 60 8.62 -9.11 -10.99
CA VAL A 60 9.42 -10.33 -11.19
C VAL A 60 9.59 -10.68 -12.67
N GLU A 61 8.60 -10.36 -13.52
CA GLU A 61 8.77 -10.45 -14.97
C GLU A 61 9.84 -9.45 -15.45
N GLY A 62 9.83 -8.23 -14.92
CA GLY A 62 10.88 -7.24 -15.19
C GLY A 62 12.28 -7.73 -14.80
N MET A 63 12.43 -8.34 -13.61
CA MET A 63 13.70 -8.97 -13.21
C MET A 63 14.18 -10.03 -14.22
N TRP A 64 13.26 -10.87 -14.70
CA TRP A 64 13.59 -11.88 -15.71
C TRP A 64 14.02 -11.23 -17.03
N ARG A 65 13.30 -10.20 -17.50
CA ARG A 65 13.62 -9.45 -18.72
C ARG A 65 14.98 -8.76 -18.68
N ILE A 66 15.37 -8.20 -17.52
CA ILE A 66 16.70 -7.59 -17.32
C ILE A 66 17.82 -8.58 -17.69
N LEU A 67 17.68 -9.84 -17.28
CA LEU A 67 18.68 -10.88 -17.55
C LEU A 67 18.72 -11.33 -19.02
N GLN A 68 17.78 -10.88 -19.86
CA GLN A 68 17.73 -11.22 -21.28
C GLN A 68 18.45 -10.19 -22.17
N HIS A 69 18.89 -9.06 -21.60
CA HIS A 69 19.68 -8.06 -22.34
C HIS A 69 21.09 -8.59 -22.62
N GLU A 70 21.67 -8.20 -23.77
CA GLU A 70 23.03 -8.60 -24.16
C GLU A 70 24.12 -7.93 -23.30
N VAL A 71 23.85 -6.72 -22.81
CA VAL A 71 24.76 -5.91 -22.00
C VAL A 71 24.14 -5.69 -20.62
N PRO A 72 24.87 -5.96 -19.53
CA PRO A 72 24.36 -5.74 -18.19
C PRO A 72 24.25 -4.25 -17.89
N ASP A 73 23.13 -3.84 -17.34
CA ASP A 73 22.90 -2.47 -16.88
C ASP A 73 21.99 -2.42 -15.64
N ASP A 74 21.70 -1.21 -15.16
CA ASP A 74 20.81 -0.93 -14.04
C ASP A 74 19.44 -0.41 -14.55
N TYR A 75 18.36 -0.92 -13.95
CA TYR A 75 17.00 -0.64 -14.40
C TYR A 75 16.10 -0.18 -13.27
N VAL A 76 15.39 0.93 -13.49
CA VAL A 76 14.33 1.39 -12.57
C VAL A 76 13.00 0.77 -12.97
N LEU A 77 12.37 0.05 -12.04
CA LEU A 77 11.05 -0.56 -12.22
C LEU A 77 10.05 0.13 -11.29
N ALA A 78 9.14 0.90 -11.90
CA ALA A 78 8.12 1.70 -11.23
C ALA A 78 6.89 1.86 -12.14
N THR A 79 5.73 2.20 -11.57
CA THR A 79 4.54 2.52 -12.38
C THR A 79 4.57 3.95 -12.92
N GLY A 80 5.34 4.84 -12.28
CA GLY A 80 5.34 6.28 -12.52
C GLY A 80 4.17 7.02 -11.85
N VAL A 81 3.30 6.31 -11.12
CA VAL A 81 2.08 6.86 -10.53
C VAL A 81 2.15 6.79 -9.01
N LYS A 82 2.01 7.94 -8.35
CA LYS A 82 2.00 8.04 -6.90
C LYS A 82 0.56 8.00 -6.36
N ASN A 83 0.36 7.28 -5.28
CA ASN A 83 -0.88 7.26 -4.51
C ASN A 83 -0.57 7.48 -3.03
N SER A 84 -1.44 8.22 -2.33
CA SER A 84 -1.33 8.39 -0.88
C SER A 84 -1.83 7.16 -0.12
N VAL A 85 -1.33 6.97 1.10
CA VAL A 85 -1.87 5.96 2.04
C VAL A 85 -3.37 6.19 2.25
N ARG A 86 -3.80 7.45 2.38
CA ARG A 86 -5.22 7.83 2.44
C ARG A 86 -6.02 7.24 1.29
N ARG A 87 -5.57 7.48 0.05
CA ARG A 87 -6.26 6.99 -1.14
C ARG A 87 -6.34 5.46 -1.16
N PHE A 88 -5.27 4.80 -0.71
CA PHE A 88 -5.24 3.34 -0.62
C PHE A 88 -6.26 2.81 0.41
N VAL A 89 -6.42 3.50 1.56
CA VAL A 89 -7.47 3.18 2.55
C VAL A 89 -8.86 3.29 1.93
N GLU A 90 -9.17 4.43 1.29
CA GLU A 90 -10.47 4.66 0.65
C GLU A 90 -10.81 3.55 -0.35
N LEU A 91 -9.86 3.20 -1.23
CA LEU A 91 -10.04 2.13 -2.21
C LEU A 91 -10.27 0.78 -1.51
N ALA A 92 -9.44 0.41 -0.55
CA ALA A 92 -9.53 -0.89 0.12
C ALA A 92 -10.85 -1.07 0.89
N PHE A 93 -11.35 -0.03 1.56
CA PHE A 93 -12.64 -0.07 2.26
C PHE A 93 -13.82 -0.05 1.28
N SER A 94 -13.71 0.64 0.14
CA SER A 94 -14.77 0.63 -0.88
C SER A 94 -15.00 -0.76 -1.47
N GLU A 95 -13.96 -1.60 -1.60
CA GLU A 95 -14.07 -2.99 -2.07
C GLU A 95 -14.92 -3.86 -1.14
N VAL A 96 -15.07 -3.47 0.14
CA VAL A 96 -15.93 -4.16 1.12
C VAL A 96 -17.22 -3.37 1.42
N GLY A 97 -17.57 -2.38 0.59
CA GLY A 97 -18.82 -1.63 0.68
C GLY A 97 -18.88 -0.57 1.79
N ILE A 98 -17.71 -0.19 2.33
CA ILE A 98 -17.56 0.84 3.36
C ILE A 98 -16.97 2.10 2.70
N GLU A 99 -17.68 3.22 2.82
CA GLU A 99 -17.20 4.52 2.34
C GLU A 99 -16.60 5.29 3.51
N ILE A 100 -15.35 5.74 3.36
CA ILE A 100 -14.63 6.45 4.41
C ILE A 100 -14.76 7.96 4.20
N GLU A 101 -15.30 8.63 5.21
CA GLU A 101 -15.26 10.09 5.35
C GLU A 101 -14.15 10.48 6.33
N TRP A 102 -13.41 11.54 6.01
CA TRP A 102 -12.32 12.03 6.85
C TRP A 102 -12.78 13.22 7.69
N VAL A 103 -12.59 13.13 9.00
CA VAL A 103 -12.93 14.18 9.96
C VAL A 103 -11.71 14.54 10.81
N GLY A 104 -11.59 15.81 11.18
CA GLY A 104 -10.43 16.31 11.91
C GLY A 104 -9.23 16.60 10.99
N SER A 105 -8.05 16.75 11.59
CA SER A 105 -6.82 17.08 10.86
C SER A 105 -5.58 16.68 11.63
N GLY A 106 -4.48 16.40 10.93
CA GLY A 106 -3.21 16.05 11.54
C GLY A 106 -3.31 14.75 12.35
N ILE A 107 -2.88 14.79 13.61
CA ILE A 107 -2.92 13.62 14.51
C ILE A 107 -4.33 13.26 14.99
N ASP A 108 -5.24 14.24 14.99
CA ASP A 108 -6.64 14.06 15.40
C ASP A 108 -7.53 13.65 14.22
N GLU A 109 -6.94 13.44 13.05
CA GLU A 109 -7.66 12.99 11.86
C GLU A 109 -8.13 11.54 12.01
N LYS A 110 -9.39 11.30 11.64
CA LYS A 110 -10.06 10.00 11.73
C LYS A 110 -10.78 9.68 10.43
N GLY A 111 -10.79 8.40 10.08
CA GLY A 111 -11.65 7.86 9.03
C GLY A 111 -12.91 7.27 9.67
N VAL A 112 -14.07 7.80 9.30
CA VAL A 112 -15.38 7.33 9.76
C VAL A 112 -16.13 6.65 8.62
N ASP A 113 -16.91 5.63 8.94
CA ASP A 113 -17.86 5.06 7.98
C ASP A 113 -19.00 6.05 7.73
N ALA A 114 -19.17 6.47 6.48
CA ALA A 114 -20.20 7.41 6.05
C ALA A 114 -21.62 6.95 6.42
N LYS A 115 -21.86 5.63 6.50
CA LYS A 115 -23.19 5.07 6.79
C LYS A 115 -23.49 5.02 8.28
N SER A 116 -22.57 4.48 9.08
CA SER A 116 -22.80 4.26 10.52
C SER A 116 -22.29 5.39 11.41
N GLY A 117 -21.40 6.24 10.91
CA GLY A 117 -20.65 7.23 11.71
C GLY A 117 -19.60 6.59 12.63
N ALA A 118 -19.35 5.29 12.52
CA ALA A 118 -18.36 4.61 13.33
C ALA A 118 -16.93 5.05 12.94
N VAL A 119 -16.09 5.30 13.94
CA VAL A 119 -14.66 5.57 13.72
C VAL A 119 -13.95 4.26 13.42
N LEU A 120 -13.45 4.10 12.19
CA LEU A 120 -12.79 2.90 11.71
C LEU A 120 -11.27 3.07 11.55
N ILE A 121 -10.80 4.29 11.29
CA ILE A 121 -9.38 4.59 11.12
C ILE A 121 -8.97 5.69 12.09
N GLU A 122 -7.87 5.47 12.81
CA GLU A 122 -7.24 6.47 13.67
C GLU A 122 -5.74 6.61 13.34
N VAL A 123 -5.25 7.84 13.40
CA VAL A 123 -3.83 8.14 13.28
C VAL A 123 -3.15 7.92 14.63
N ASP A 124 -2.12 7.08 14.65
CA ASP A 124 -1.34 6.78 15.86
C ASP A 124 0.08 7.36 15.74
N PRO A 125 0.47 8.31 16.62
CA PRO A 125 1.78 8.96 16.60
C PRO A 125 2.97 7.98 16.65
N ARG A 126 2.78 6.77 17.16
CA ARG A 126 3.85 5.76 17.25
C ARG A 126 4.29 5.22 15.89
N TYR A 127 3.53 5.49 14.83
CA TYR A 127 3.85 5.09 13.45
C TYR A 127 4.39 6.26 12.60
N PHE A 128 4.72 7.40 13.20
CA PHE A 128 5.45 8.48 12.54
C PHE A 128 6.97 8.21 12.54
#